data_AF-A0A8T4BX10-F1
#
_entry.id   AF-A0A8T4BX10-F1
#
_cell.length_a   1.000
_cell.length_b   1.000
_cell.length_c   1.000
_cell.angle_alpha   90.00
_cell.angle_beta   90.00
_cell.angle_gamma   90.00
#
_symmetry.space_group_name_H-M   'P 1'
#
loop_
_entity.id
_entity.type
_entity.pdbx_description
1 polymer ?
#
loop_
_entity_poly.entity_id
_entity_poly.type
_entity_poly.pdbx_seq_one_letter_code
_entity_poly.pdbx_strand_id
1 'polypeptide(L)'
;MKIFSKKSQSAMEYLMTYGWAILIILIAVGALFYLGVFSPSTPSTCQMSAPFNCQDVKVSETPNELQLAVGATGVDSVTYTNVNSVININGDTCVITYDGDPIPDNLDLTATNLQNGQIVTIKCVPGLAKGDKYTGTITLTYTLSGSDLSHTTSGQFSGTVE
;
A
#
# COMPACT_ATOMS: atom_id res chain seq x y z
N MET A 1 24.79 5.23 64.81
CA MET A 1 25.03 6.26 63.77
C MET A 1 24.98 5.58 62.41
N LYS A 2 23.89 5.75 61.64
CA LYS A 2 23.70 5.08 60.34
C LYS A 2 24.48 5.83 59.26
N ILE A 3 25.45 5.16 58.64
CA ILE A 3 26.27 5.69 57.55
C ILE A 3 25.38 5.82 56.30
N PHE A 4 25.05 7.04 55.89
CA PHE A 4 24.42 7.28 54.59
C PHE A 4 25.46 7.03 53.49
N SER A 5 25.12 6.11 52.59
CA SER A 5 25.96 5.65 51.48
C SER A 5 26.41 6.81 50.59
N LYS A 6 27.71 7.12 50.58
CA LYS A 6 28.37 8.11 49.71
C LYS A 6 28.11 7.92 48.21
N LYS A 7 27.61 6.75 47.77
CA LYS A 7 27.31 6.46 46.36
C LYS A 7 26.13 7.26 45.78
N SER A 8 25.15 7.69 46.58
CA SER A 8 24.02 8.47 46.03
C SER A 8 24.35 9.94 45.77
N GLN A 9 25.35 10.48 46.49
CA GLN A 9 25.71 11.90 46.38
C GLN A 9 26.50 12.18 45.10
N SER A 10 27.39 11.26 44.69
CA SER A 10 28.06 11.36 43.39
C SER A 10 27.08 11.20 42.22
N ALA A 11 26.05 10.36 42.35
CA ALA A 11 25.05 10.16 41.29
C ALA A 11 24.22 11.42 40.99
N MET A 12 23.97 12.28 41.99
CA MET A 12 23.23 13.53 41.79
C MET A 12 24.04 14.61 41.03
N GLU A 13 25.37 14.66 41.20
CA GLU A 13 26.22 15.59 40.44
C GLU A 13 26.30 15.23 38.94
N TYR A 14 26.38 13.93 38.63
CA TYR A 14 26.34 13.46 37.24
C TYR A 14 24.97 13.75 36.59
N LEU A 15 23.87 13.60 37.33
CA LEU A 15 22.53 13.86 36.77
C LEU A 15 22.32 15.34 36.44
N MET A 16 22.89 16.26 37.23
CA MET A 16 22.78 17.70 36.99
C MET A 16 23.67 18.18 35.83
N THR A 17 24.88 17.64 35.70
CA THR A 17 25.84 18.04 34.65
C THR A 17 25.55 17.45 33.27
N TYR A 18 24.88 16.29 33.22
CA TYR A 18 24.45 15.69 31.96
C TYR A 18 22.94 15.87 31.70
N GLY A 19 22.18 16.40 32.65
CA GLY A 19 20.75 16.64 32.52
C GLY A 19 20.40 17.59 31.38
N TRP A 20 21.19 18.64 31.17
CA TRP A 20 21.02 19.55 30.03
C TRP A 20 21.30 18.86 28.69
N ALA A 21 22.27 17.94 28.65
CA ALA A 21 22.59 17.17 27.45
C ALA A 21 21.44 16.23 27.07
N ILE A 22 20.82 15.55 28.05
CA ILE A 22 19.63 14.72 27.83
C ILE A 22 18.46 15.57 27.32
N LEU A 23 18.28 16.78 27.86
CA LEU A 23 17.24 17.72 27.42
C LEU A 23 17.41 18.09 25.94
N ILE A 24 18.62 18.41 25.51
CA ILE A 24 18.93 18.72 24.11
C ILE A 24 18.64 17.52 23.22
N ILE A 25 18.99 16.30 23.64
CA ILE A 25 18.70 15.08 22.87
C ILE A 25 17.19 14.88 22.72
N LEU A 26 16.40 15.06 23.78
CA LEU A 26 14.94 14.92 23.70
C LEU A 26 14.32 15.97 22.77
N ILE A 27 14.80 17.22 22.81
CA ILE A 27 14.37 18.28 21.89
C ILE A 27 14.73 17.90 20.44
N ALA A 28 15.94 17.40 20.20
CA ALA A 28 16.38 16.98 18.88
C ALA A 28 15.53 15.81 18.34
N VAL A 29 15.25 14.79 19.17
CA VAL A 29 14.37 13.67 18.80
C VAL A 29 12.95 14.17 18.52
N GLY A 30 12.42 15.07 19.35
CA GLY A 30 11.11 15.68 19.13
C GLY A 30 11.04 16.47 17.82
N ALA A 31 12.09 17.24 17.50
CA ALA A 31 12.20 17.96 16.23
C ALA A 31 12.28 17.00 15.04
N LEU A 32 13.05 15.91 15.14
CA LEU A 32 13.12 14.87 14.10
C LEU A 32 11.78 14.15 13.89
N PHE A 33 11.01 13.96 14.97
CA PHE A 33 9.66 13.41 14.90
C PHE A 33 8.70 14.36 14.21
N TYR A 34 8.76 15.65 14.53
CA TYR A 34 7.98 16.70 13.86
C TYR A 34 8.35 16.84 12.37
N LEU A 35 9.62 16.71 12.03
CA LEU A 35 10.11 16.73 10.64
C LEU A 35 9.82 15.44 9.86
N GLY A 36 9.20 14.43 10.48
CA GLY A 36 8.81 13.20 9.80
C GLY A 36 9.98 12.31 9.36
N VAL A 37 11.19 12.50 9.90
CA VAL A 37 12.39 11.72 9.53
C VAL A 37 12.20 10.22 9.80
N PHE A 38 11.37 9.87 10.78
CA PHE A 38 11.02 8.48 11.09
C PHE A 38 9.87 7.90 10.25
N SER A 39 9.33 8.68 9.32
CA SER A 39 8.26 8.27 8.40
C SER A 39 8.83 8.14 6.99
N PRO A 40 9.54 7.03 6.67
CA PRO A 40 10.07 6.86 5.32
C PRO A 40 8.91 6.85 4.32
N SER A 41 8.93 7.76 3.35
CA SER A 41 7.99 7.73 2.23
C SER A 41 8.17 6.42 1.48
N THR A 42 7.13 5.59 1.46
CA THR A 42 7.09 4.42 0.59
C THR A 42 6.81 4.93 -0.82
N PRO A 43 7.74 4.79 -1.78
CA PRO A 43 7.46 5.16 -3.16
C PRO A 43 6.24 4.36 -3.63
N SER A 44 5.35 5.00 -4.39
CA SER A 44 4.32 4.27 -5.11
C SER A 44 5.03 3.37 -6.12
N THR A 45 4.95 2.06 -5.89
CA THR A 45 5.50 1.07 -6.79
C THR A 45 4.38 0.20 -7.28
N CYS A 46 4.39 -0.12 -8.57
CA CYS A 46 3.45 -1.05 -9.14
C CYS A 46 4.21 -1.95 -10.12
N GLN A 47 4.21 -3.25 -9.83
CA GLN A 47 4.91 -4.25 -10.62
C GLN A 47 3.94 -5.36 -10.98
N MET A 48 3.91 -5.70 -12.27
CA MET A 48 3.15 -6.82 -12.78
C MET A 48 4.00 -7.62 -13.75
N SER A 49 3.72 -8.92 -13.80
CA SER A 49 4.36 -9.81 -14.77
C SER A 49 3.70 -9.68 -16.12
N ALA A 50 4.51 -9.74 -17.18
CA ALA A 50 4.05 -9.83 -18.57
C ALA A 50 3.01 -10.96 -18.71
N PRO A 51 1.98 -10.80 -19.58
CA PRO A 51 1.77 -9.74 -20.57
C PRO A 51 1.17 -8.44 -20.04
N PHE A 52 1.02 -8.31 -18.72
CA PHE A 52 0.45 -7.13 -18.09
C PHE A 52 1.54 -6.14 -17.66
N ASN A 53 1.26 -4.86 -17.83
CA ASN A 53 2.06 -3.75 -17.35
C ASN A 53 1.21 -2.91 -16.40
N CYS A 54 1.77 -2.58 -15.23
CA CYS A 54 1.18 -1.56 -14.39
C CYS A 54 1.71 -0.20 -14.78
N GLN A 55 0.80 0.72 -15.09
CA GLN A 55 1.15 2.09 -15.46
C GLN A 55 1.14 3.01 -14.26
N ASP A 56 0.11 2.90 -13.42
CA ASP A 56 -0.05 3.77 -12.27
C ASP A 56 -0.91 3.14 -11.17
N VAL A 57 -0.71 3.60 -9.94
CA VAL A 57 -1.50 3.19 -8.78
C VAL A 57 -1.74 4.40 -7.88
N LYS A 58 -3.01 4.65 -7.56
CA LYS A 58 -3.42 5.76 -6.71
C LYS A 58 -4.46 5.30 -5.71
N VAL A 59 -4.31 5.67 -4.45
CA VAL A 59 -5.36 5.50 -3.44
C VAL A 59 -5.79 6.87 -2.96
N SER A 60 -7.09 7.16 -3.03
CA SER A 60 -7.69 8.39 -2.51
C SER A 60 -8.49 8.10 -1.25
N GLU A 61 -8.47 9.03 -0.29
CA GLU A 61 -9.29 8.97 0.93
C GLU A 61 -10.77 9.33 0.67
N THR A 62 -11.06 10.15 -0.35
CA THR A 62 -12.43 10.63 -0.62
C THR A 62 -12.75 10.61 -2.12
N PRO A 63 -13.49 9.61 -2.62
CA PRO A 63 -13.93 8.36 -1.94
C PRO A 63 -12.76 7.40 -1.67
N ASN A 64 -12.90 6.47 -0.70
CA ASN A 64 -11.89 5.45 -0.38
C ASN A 64 -11.73 4.43 -1.51
N GLU A 65 -11.00 4.82 -2.54
CA GLU A 65 -10.86 4.13 -3.81
C GLU A 65 -9.38 3.96 -4.18
N LEU A 66 -9.00 2.72 -4.45
CA LEU A 66 -7.76 2.35 -5.12
C LEU A 66 -8.02 2.35 -6.63
N GLN A 67 -7.40 3.26 -7.36
CA GLN A 67 -7.38 3.24 -8.81
C GLN A 67 -6.07 2.60 -9.28
N LEU A 68 -6.18 1.58 -10.11
CA LEU A 68 -5.06 0.85 -10.68
C LEU A 68 -5.15 0.93 -12.20
N ALA A 69 -4.16 1.58 -12.83
CA ALA A 69 -4.06 1.63 -14.28
C ALA A 69 -3.24 0.45 -14.79
N VAL A 70 -3.90 -0.45 -15.52
CA VAL A 70 -3.30 -1.67 -16.08
C VAL A 70 -3.37 -1.65 -17.60
N GLY A 71 -2.23 -1.88 -18.25
CA GLY A 71 -2.17 -2.20 -19.67
C GLY A 71 -1.92 -3.68 -19.90
N ALA A 72 -2.49 -4.24 -20.96
CA ALA A 72 -2.15 -5.57 -21.45
C ALA A 72 -1.79 -5.50 -22.94
N THR A 73 -0.97 -6.44 -23.41
CA THR A 73 -0.66 -6.60 -24.85
C THR A 73 -0.66 -8.08 -25.22
N GLY A 74 -1.38 -8.46 -26.27
CA GLY A 74 -1.45 -9.85 -26.74
C GLY A 74 -2.34 -10.77 -25.90
N VAL A 75 -3.36 -10.19 -25.24
CA VAL A 75 -4.35 -10.89 -24.42
C VAL A 75 -5.72 -10.67 -25.03
N ASP A 76 -6.49 -11.73 -25.23
CA ASP A 76 -7.86 -11.65 -25.80
C ASP A 76 -8.93 -11.45 -24.73
N SER A 77 -8.66 -11.90 -23.50
CA SER A 77 -9.65 -11.82 -22.43
C SER A 77 -9.02 -11.91 -21.05
N VAL A 78 -9.55 -11.14 -20.10
CA VAL A 78 -9.09 -11.11 -18.70
C VAL A 78 -10.29 -11.32 -17.78
N THR A 79 -10.14 -12.21 -16.82
CA THR A 79 -11.15 -12.57 -15.83
C THR A 79 -10.58 -12.47 -14.42
N TYR A 80 -11.46 -12.16 -13.47
CA TYR A 80 -11.12 -12.04 -12.07
C TYR A 80 -11.51 -13.32 -11.32
N THR A 81 -10.51 -14.11 -10.92
CA THR A 81 -10.77 -15.32 -10.12
C THR A 81 -10.96 -14.95 -8.64
N ASN A 82 -12.12 -15.28 -8.07
CA ASN A 82 -12.53 -14.92 -6.70
C ASN A 82 -12.53 -13.41 -6.43
N VAL A 83 -13.54 -12.72 -6.97
CA VAL A 83 -14.00 -11.34 -6.70
C VAL A 83 -13.57 -10.72 -5.37
N ASN A 84 -13.74 -11.49 -4.29
CA ASN A 84 -13.55 -11.04 -2.92
C ASN A 84 -12.13 -11.33 -2.39
N SER A 85 -11.21 -11.79 -3.22
CA SER A 85 -9.83 -12.16 -2.85
C SER A 85 -8.81 -11.91 -3.96
N VAL A 86 -9.26 -11.35 -5.09
CA VAL A 86 -8.39 -10.92 -6.20
C VAL A 86 -7.33 -9.95 -5.69
N ILE A 87 -7.75 -9.05 -4.79
CA ILE A 87 -6.95 -7.94 -4.32
C ILE A 87 -6.92 -7.94 -2.80
N ASN A 88 -5.72 -7.95 -2.25
CA ASN A 88 -5.50 -7.85 -0.81
C ASN A 88 -4.70 -6.60 -0.54
N ILE A 89 -5.12 -5.76 0.40
CA ILE A 89 -4.35 -4.61 0.89
C ILE A 89 -4.09 -4.81 2.37
N ASN A 90 -2.81 -4.79 2.78
CA ASN A 90 -2.39 -4.95 4.18
C ASN A 90 -2.95 -6.20 4.88
N GLY A 91 -3.36 -7.22 4.10
CA GLY A 91 -3.98 -8.45 4.61
C GLY A 91 -5.51 -8.46 4.58
N ASP A 92 -6.15 -7.32 4.30
CA ASP A 92 -7.60 -7.22 4.12
C ASP A 92 -7.97 -7.42 2.65
N THR A 93 -9.02 -8.20 2.41
CA THR A 93 -9.57 -8.43 1.07
C THR A 93 -10.36 -7.22 0.59
N CYS A 94 -9.99 -6.65 -0.55
CA CYS A 94 -10.74 -5.58 -1.19
C CYS A 94 -11.70 -6.14 -2.25
N VAL A 95 -12.87 -5.52 -2.36
CA VAL A 95 -13.89 -5.90 -3.33
C VAL A 95 -13.73 -5.03 -4.59
N ILE A 96 -13.62 -5.67 -5.75
CA ILE A 96 -13.66 -4.94 -7.01
C ILE A 96 -15.09 -4.43 -7.21
N THR A 97 -15.26 -3.11 -7.35
CA THR A 97 -16.58 -2.50 -7.60
C THR A 97 -16.65 -1.84 -8.99
N TYR A 98 -15.53 -1.79 -9.72
CA TYR A 98 -15.48 -1.32 -11.10
C TYR A 98 -14.22 -1.87 -11.79
N ASP A 99 -14.40 -2.69 -12.81
CA ASP A 99 -13.30 -3.32 -13.54
C ASP A 99 -12.83 -2.54 -14.80
N GLY A 100 -13.46 -1.38 -15.06
CA GLY A 100 -13.19 -0.58 -16.26
C GLY A 100 -14.22 -0.77 -17.38
N ASP A 101 -15.23 -1.63 -17.20
CA ASP A 101 -16.40 -1.74 -18.08
C ASP A 101 -17.22 -0.43 -18.11
N PRO A 102 -17.67 0.07 -19.28
CA PRO A 102 -18.66 1.15 -19.38
C PRO A 102 -19.99 0.93 -18.63
N ILE A 103 -20.32 -0.30 -18.23
CA ILE A 103 -21.48 -0.68 -17.42
C ILE A 103 -21.02 -0.74 -15.95
N PRO A 104 -21.52 0.14 -15.07
CA PRO A 104 -21.25 0.06 -13.65
C PRO A 104 -22.05 -1.08 -13.05
N ASP A 105 -21.50 -2.30 -13.08
CA ASP A 105 -22.00 -3.41 -12.31
C ASP A 105 -21.05 -3.76 -11.15
N ASN A 106 -21.63 -4.39 -10.13
CA ASN A 106 -20.87 -5.06 -9.11
C ASN A 106 -20.40 -6.39 -9.70
N LEU A 107 -19.32 -6.29 -10.48
CA LEU A 107 -18.54 -7.40 -11.00
C LEU A 107 -19.22 -8.19 -12.11
N ASP A 108 -18.93 -7.79 -13.33
CA ASP A 108 -19.01 -8.71 -14.45
C ASP A 108 -17.91 -9.77 -14.24
N LEU A 109 -18.31 -11.01 -13.96
CA LEU A 109 -17.43 -12.21 -14.01
C LEU A 109 -16.91 -12.48 -15.44
N THR A 110 -17.09 -11.51 -16.32
CA THR A 110 -17.09 -11.64 -17.74
C THR A 110 -15.80 -11.06 -18.27
N ALA A 111 -15.26 -11.75 -19.26
CA ALA A 111 -13.92 -11.51 -19.72
C ALA A 111 -13.87 -10.17 -20.49
N THR A 112 -13.32 -9.13 -19.86
CA THR A 112 -13.11 -7.85 -20.54
C THR A 112 -11.81 -7.89 -21.32
N ASN A 113 -11.82 -7.35 -22.55
CA ASN A 113 -10.61 -7.10 -23.31
C ASN A 113 -9.91 -5.89 -22.67
N LEU A 114 -9.00 -6.13 -21.71
CA LEU A 114 -8.20 -5.05 -21.13
C LEU A 114 -7.36 -4.39 -22.23
N GLN A 115 -7.74 -3.18 -22.62
CA GLN A 115 -6.98 -2.39 -23.58
C GLN A 115 -5.73 -1.78 -22.92
N ASN A 116 -4.74 -1.42 -23.72
CA ASN A 116 -3.55 -0.75 -23.20
C ASN A 116 -3.94 0.61 -22.57
N GLY A 117 -3.77 0.76 -21.26
CA GLY A 117 -4.13 1.98 -20.51
C GLY A 117 -5.52 1.97 -19.89
N GLN A 118 -6.18 0.81 -19.79
CA GLN A 118 -7.43 0.71 -19.06
C GLN A 118 -7.22 0.94 -17.56
N ILE A 119 -8.10 1.75 -16.97
CA ILE A 119 -8.09 2.06 -15.54
C ILE A 119 -9.11 1.14 -14.85
N VAL A 120 -8.62 0.28 -13.97
CA VAL A 120 -9.40 -0.58 -13.08
C VAL A 120 -9.60 0.18 -11.77
N THR A 121 -10.84 0.39 -11.32
CA THR A 121 -11.12 1.14 -10.07
C THR A 121 -11.65 0.21 -8.98
N ILE A 122 -10.84 0.02 -7.96
CA ILE A 122 -11.08 -0.91 -6.87
C ILE A 122 -11.54 -0.13 -5.65
N LYS A 123 -12.68 -0.50 -5.06
CA LYS A 123 -13.14 0.07 -3.78
C LYS A 123 -12.71 -0.86 -2.66
N CYS A 124 -11.81 -0.38 -1.82
CA CYS A 124 -11.45 -1.12 -0.61
C CYS A 124 -12.42 -0.78 0.52
N VAL A 125 -12.86 -1.82 1.23
CA VAL A 125 -13.58 -1.71 2.50
C VAL A 125 -12.85 -2.67 3.43
N PRO A 126 -12.05 -2.20 4.41
CA PRO A 126 -12.21 -0.97 5.20
C PRO A 126 -11.43 0.27 4.69
N GLY A 127 -11.83 1.43 5.20
CA GLY A 127 -11.24 2.76 4.95
C GLY A 127 -9.73 2.81 5.17
N LEU A 128 -8.94 3.17 4.15
CA LEU A 128 -7.57 3.59 4.37
C LEU A 128 -7.56 5.10 4.63
N ALA A 129 -6.89 5.54 5.69
CA ALA A 129 -6.80 6.97 6.01
C ALA A 129 -5.64 7.61 5.24
N LYS A 130 -5.72 8.92 5.01
CA LYS A 130 -4.62 9.67 4.39
C LYS A 130 -3.32 9.48 5.16
N GLY A 131 -2.25 9.19 4.43
CA GLY A 131 -0.93 8.92 5.01
C GLY A 131 -0.71 7.46 5.41
N ASP A 132 -1.75 6.61 5.35
CA ASP A 132 -1.56 5.18 5.56
C ASP A 132 -0.75 4.57 4.42
N LYS A 133 0.16 3.67 4.82
CA LYS A 133 0.91 2.85 3.87
C LYS A 133 0.04 1.67 3.47
N TYR A 134 -0.04 1.43 2.17
CA TYR A 134 -0.70 0.25 1.65
C TYR A 134 0.31 -0.59 0.87
N THR A 135 0.23 -1.89 1.08
CA THR A 135 0.84 -2.88 0.19
C THR A 135 -0.25 -3.83 -0.21
N GLY A 136 -0.39 -4.07 -1.50
CA GLY A 136 -1.36 -5.00 -2.00
C GLY A 136 -0.88 -5.87 -3.14
N THR A 137 -1.61 -6.96 -3.31
CA THR A 137 -1.41 -7.92 -4.40
C THR A 137 -2.67 -7.94 -5.25
N ILE A 138 -2.51 -8.13 -6.56
CA ILE A 138 -3.61 -8.35 -7.49
C ILE A 138 -3.35 -9.64 -8.26
N THR A 139 -4.35 -10.50 -8.39
CA THR A 139 -4.24 -11.75 -9.15
C THR A 139 -5.21 -11.72 -10.32
N LEU A 140 -4.70 -11.86 -11.55
CA LEU A 140 -5.50 -11.83 -12.77
C LEU A 140 -5.42 -13.17 -13.50
N THR A 141 -6.53 -13.63 -14.06
CA THR A 141 -6.58 -14.80 -14.93
C THR A 141 -6.87 -14.36 -16.35
N TYR A 142 -6.15 -14.88 -17.34
CA TYR A 142 -6.21 -14.40 -18.71
C TYR A 142 -6.01 -15.52 -19.72
N THR A 143 -6.48 -15.30 -20.95
CA THR A 143 -6.21 -16.17 -22.10
C THR A 143 -5.44 -15.40 -23.17
N LEU A 144 -4.43 -16.05 -23.74
CA LEU A 144 -3.64 -15.47 -24.82
C LEU A 144 -4.40 -15.52 -26.14
N SER A 145 -4.09 -14.60 -27.05
CA SER A 145 -4.74 -14.55 -28.35
C SER A 145 -4.56 -15.84 -29.15
N GLY A 146 -5.66 -16.53 -29.44
CA GLY A 146 -5.66 -17.81 -30.15
C GLY A 146 -5.33 -19.05 -29.31
N SER A 147 -5.39 -18.95 -27.97
CA SER A 147 -5.20 -20.08 -27.04
C SER A 147 -6.41 -20.24 -26.12
N ASP A 148 -6.91 -21.47 -25.95
CA ASP A 148 -7.94 -21.81 -24.97
C ASP A 148 -7.38 -22.07 -23.56
N LEU A 149 -6.04 -22.00 -23.39
CA LEU A 149 -5.40 -22.21 -22.10
C LEU A 149 -5.49 -20.95 -21.24
N SER A 150 -6.07 -21.13 -20.05
CA SER A 150 -6.12 -20.12 -19.01
C SER A 150 -4.78 -20.02 -18.28
N HIS A 151 -4.26 -18.81 -18.18
CA HIS A 151 -3.06 -18.46 -17.43
C HIS A 151 -3.41 -17.55 -16.26
N THR A 152 -2.63 -17.60 -15.19
CA THR A 152 -2.79 -16.69 -14.04
C THR A 152 -1.51 -15.91 -13.86
N THR A 153 -1.64 -14.61 -13.61
CA THR A 153 -0.54 -13.71 -13.26
C THR A 153 -0.86 -13.00 -11.96
N SER A 154 0.17 -12.54 -11.27
CA SER A 154 0.03 -11.75 -10.06
C SER A 154 0.88 -10.48 -10.15
N GLY A 155 0.32 -9.38 -9.67
CA GLY A 155 0.95 -8.09 -9.48
C GLY A 155 1.10 -7.73 -8.02
N GLN A 156 2.07 -6.88 -7.72
CA GLN A 156 2.22 -6.24 -6.42
C GLN A 156 2.25 -4.73 -6.60
N PHE A 157 1.57 -4.03 -5.72
CA PHE A 157 1.59 -2.58 -5.67
C PHE A 157 1.74 -2.12 -4.22
N SER A 158 2.41 -1.00 -4.02
CA SER A 158 2.51 -0.36 -2.72
C SER A 158 2.57 1.14 -2.88
N GLY A 159 2.23 1.86 -1.82
CA GLY A 159 2.24 3.31 -1.82
C GLY A 159 1.76 3.89 -0.50
N THR A 160 1.46 5.18 -0.52
CA THR A 160 0.86 5.91 0.59
C THR A 160 -0.43 6.56 0.10
N VAL A 161 -1.48 6.52 0.92
CA VAL A 161 -2.76 7.15 0.58
C VAL A 161 -2.62 8.67 0.55
N GLU A 162 -3.05 9.27 -0.57
CA GLU A 162 -2.98 10.71 -0.83
C GLU A 162 -4.18 11.49 -0.28
#